data_AF-A0A545B6F4-F1
#
_entry.id   AF-A0A545B6F4-F1
#
_cell.length_a   1.000
_cell.length_b   1.000
_cell.length_c   1.000
_cell.angle_alpha   90.00
_cell.angle_beta   90.00
_cell.angle_gamma   90.00
#
_symmetry.space_group_name_H-M   'P 1'
#
loop_
_entity.id
_entity.type
_entity.pdbx_description
1 polymer ?
#
loop_
_entity_poly.entity_id
_entity_poly.type
_entity_poly.pdbx_seq_one_letter_code
_entity_poly.pdbx_strand_id
1 'polypeptide(L)' 'MTPAEFKAARKQLGHTQAQLAALIKTDPSTIRRWEMEPDRSTATPASPLATQVMQWLLDGFRPPEFPKSKP' A
#
# COMPACT_ATOMS: atom_id res chain seq x y z
N MET A 1 3.84 7.80 -7.10
CA MET A 1 2.58 7.10 -7.44
C MET A 1 1.42 7.95 -6.97
N THR A 2 0.31 7.99 -7.72
CA THR A 2 -0.94 8.64 -7.33
C THR A 2 -1.74 7.78 -6.34
N PRO A 3 -2.75 8.32 -5.62
CA PRO A 3 -3.63 7.52 -4.76
C PRO A 3 -4.29 6.34 -5.50
N ALA A 4 -4.71 6.57 -6.74
CA ALA A 4 -5.31 5.56 -7.60
C ALA A 4 -4.30 4.46 -7.96
N GLU A 5 -3.07 4.82 -8.34
CA GLU A 5 -1.99 3.86 -8.61
C GLU A 5 -1.63 3.05 -7.37
N PHE A 6 -1.55 3.69 -6.19
CA PHE A 6 -1.24 3.02 -4.93
C PHE A 6 -2.31 1.96 -4.60
N LYS A 7 -3.59 2.33 -4.74
CA LYS A 7 -4.74 1.44 -4.55
C LYS A 7 -4.75 0.29 -5.55
N ALA A 8 -4.44 0.57 -6.83
CA ALA A 8 -4.36 -0.44 -7.88
C ALA A 8 -3.23 -1.45 -7.61
N ALA A 9 -2.04 -0.96 -7.24
CA ALA A 9 -0.89 -1.79 -6.91
C ALA A 9 -1.19 -2.71 -5.71
N ARG A 10 -1.83 -2.20 -4.64
CA ARG A 10 -2.22 -3.04 -3.49
C ARG A 10 -3.17 -4.16 -3.91
N LYS A 11 -4.16 -3.85 -4.75
CA LYS A 11 -5.11 -4.85 -5.27
C LYS A 11 -4.42 -5.88 -6.15
N GLN A 12 -3.50 -5.45 -7.01
CA GLN A 12 -2.71 -6.35 -7.86
C GLN A 12 -1.84 -7.32 -7.03
N LEU A 13 -1.30 -6.85 -5.91
CA LEU A 13 -0.56 -7.68 -4.96
C LEU A 13 -1.46 -8.60 -4.10
N GLY A 14 -2.79 -8.48 -4.22
CA GLY A 14 -3.74 -9.30 -3.48
C GLY A 14 -3.84 -8.95 -1.99
N HIS A 15 -3.39 -7.77 -1.56
CA HIS A 15 -3.40 -7.38 -0.16
C HIS A 15 -4.63 -6.56 0.22
N THR A 16 -5.18 -6.81 1.41
CA THR A 16 -6.07 -5.87 2.08
C THR A 16 -5.31 -4.65 2.58
N GLN A 17 -6.01 -3.55 2.90
CA GLN A 17 -5.37 -2.37 3.50
C GLN A 17 -4.65 -2.73 4.81
N ALA A 18 -5.23 -3.60 5.63
CA ALA A 18 -4.63 -4.05 6.89
C ALA A 18 -3.38 -4.92 6.68
N GLN A 19 -3.39 -5.81 5.68
CA GLN A 19 -2.22 -6.62 5.33
C GLN A 19 -1.07 -5.75 4.82
N LEU A 20 -1.36 -4.79 3.94
CA LEU A 20 -0.34 -3.85 3.49
C LEU A 20 0.18 -3.00 4.65
N ALA A 21 -0.71 -2.51 5.52
CA ALA A 21 -0.33 -1.74 6.69
C ALA A 21 0.64 -2.51 7.60
N ALA A 22 0.35 -3.79 7.88
CA ALA A 22 1.23 -4.67 8.63
C ALA A 22 2.58 -4.88 7.91
N LEU A 23 2.55 -5.08 6.59
CA LEU A 23 3.74 -5.30 5.76
C LEU A 23 4.72 -4.14 5.81
N ILE A 24 4.22 -2.90 5.73
CA ILE A 24 5.06 -1.69 5.72
C ILE A 24 5.10 -0.97 7.07
N LYS A 25 4.64 -1.63 8.14
CA LYS A 25 4.64 -1.16 9.53
C LYS A 25 4.00 0.23 9.69
N THR A 26 2.81 0.40 9.12
CA THR A 26 1.97 1.59 9.27
C THR A 26 0.56 1.25 9.75
N ASP A 27 -0.27 2.27 9.95
CA ASP A 27 -1.67 2.09 10.37
C ASP A 27 -2.61 1.92 9.15
N PRO A 28 -3.63 1.03 9.20
CA PRO A 28 -4.59 0.86 8.10
C PRO A 28 -5.32 2.16 7.72
N SER A 29 -5.53 3.09 8.66
CA SER A 29 -6.11 4.40 8.36
C SER A 29 -5.18 5.26 7.54
N THR A 30 -3.86 5.12 7.69
CA THR A 30 -2.85 5.79 6.86
C THR A 30 -2.90 5.27 5.43
N ILE A 31 -2.97 3.95 5.24
CA ILE A 31 -3.17 3.34 3.90
C ILE A 31 -4.46 3.87 3.27
N ARG A 32 -5.55 3.92 4.04
CA ARG A 32 -6.83 4.45 3.54
C ARG A 32 -6.69 5.90 3.07
N ARG A 33 -6.03 6.77 3.84
CA ARG A 33 -5.81 8.19 3.46
C ARG A 33 -4.95 8.33 2.20
N TRP A 34 -3.96 7.46 2.01
CA TRP A 34 -3.11 7.42 0.81
C TRP A 34 -3.85 6.96 -0.45
N GLU A 35 -4.91 6.17 -0.29
CA GLU A 35 -5.76 5.69 -1.38
C GLU A 35 -6.99 6.58 -1.64
N MET A 36 -7.17 7.64 -0.85
CA MET A 36 -8.29 8.58 -1.00
C MET A 36 -8.01 9.58 -2.12
N GLU A 37 -9.08 9.97 -2.80
CA GLU A 37 -9.03 11.05 -3.79
C GLU A 37 -8.56 12.36 -3.14
N PRO A 38 -7.73 13.15 -3.83
CA PRO A 38 -7.09 14.34 -3.28
C PRO A 38 -8.09 15.48 -2.95
N ASP A 39 -9.33 15.39 -3.41
CA ASP A 39 -10.42 16.31 -3.10
C ASP A 39 -10.97 16.16 -1.67
N ARG A 40 -10.65 15.05 -0.98
CA ARG A 40 -11.08 14.80 0.39
C ARG A 40 -10.18 15.52 1.39
N SER A 41 -10.79 16.19 2.37
CA SER A 41 -10.10 16.94 3.43
C SER A 41 -9.13 16.12 4.31
N THR A 42 -9.24 14.80 4.28
CA THR A 42 -8.37 13.88 5.03
C THR A 42 -7.42 13.07 4.15
N ALA A 43 -7.45 13.29 2.82
CA ALA A 43 -6.51 12.67 1.91
C ALA A 43 -5.10 13.17 2.22
N THR A 44 -4.15 12.24 2.18
CA THR A 44 -2.74 12.56 2.41
C THR A 44 -1.93 11.79 1.37
N PRO A 45 -0.91 12.39 0.75
CA PRO A 45 -0.07 11.66 -0.19
C PRO A 45 0.69 10.52 0.53
N ALA A 46 0.93 9.43 -0.21
CA ALA A 46 1.78 8.35 0.27
C ALA A 46 3.20 8.87 0.55
N SER A 47 3.84 8.37 1.61
CA SER A 47 5.22 8.73 1.89
C SER A 47 6.15 8.26 0.75
N PRO A 48 7.28 8.94 0.51
CA PRO A 48 8.25 8.51 -0.51
C PRO A 48 8.73 7.07 -0.27
N LEU A 49 8.95 6.68 0.99
CA LEU A 49 9.33 5.33 1.35
C LEU A 49 8.23 4.31 1.02
N ALA A 50 6.96 4.61 1.30
CA ALA A 50 5.86 3.71 0.96
C ALA A 50 5.71 3.53 -0.56
N THR A 51 5.89 4.61 -1.33
CA THR A 51 5.96 4.55 -2.79
C THR A 51 7.09 3.61 -3.26
N GLN A 52 8.29 3.76 -2.69
CA GLN A 52 9.43 2.90 -3.03
C GLN A 52 9.18 1.43 -2.69
N VAL A 53 8.59 1.15 -1.53
CA VAL A 53 8.26 -0.23 -1.13
C VAL A 53 7.22 -0.84 -2.05
N MET A 54 6.17 -0.10 -2.42
CA MET A 54 5.18 -0.58 -3.39
C MET A 54 5.82 -0.92 -4.73
N GLN A 55 6.77 -0.11 -5.19
CA GLN A 55 7.51 -0.41 -6.43
C GLN A 55 8.30 -1.73 -6.30
N TRP A 56 9.05 -1.93 -5.20
CA TRP A 56 9.75 -3.19 -4.98
C TRP A 56 8.82 -4.40 -4.97
N LEU A 57 7.64 -4.28 -4.33
CA LEU A 57 6.66 -5.35 -4.31
C LEU A 57 6.12 -5.64 -5.72
N LEU A 58 5.89 -4.62 -6.54
CA LEU A 58 5.49 -4.79 -7.94
C LEU A 58 6.60 -5.44 -8.78
N ASP A 59 7.85 -5.10 -8.52
CA ASP A 59 9.04 -5.66 -9.18
C ASP A 59 9.34 -7.12 -8.78
N GLY A 60 8.57 -7.67 -7.83
CA GLY A 60 8.68 -9.08 -7.41
C GLY A 60 9.45 -9.30 -6.11
N PHE A 61 9.93 -8.26 -5.44
CA PHE A 61 10.53 -8.39 -4.12
C PHE A 61 9.48 -8.84 -3.08
N ARG A 62 9.83 -9.83 -2.26
CA ARG A 62 8.95 -10.37 -1.21
C ARG A 62 9.69 -10.37 0.12
N PRO A 63 9.46 -9.39 1.01
CA PRO A 63 10.08 -9.39 2.32
C PRO A 63 9.58 -10.59 3.17
N PRO A 64 10.30 -10.96 4.25
CA PRO A 64 9.90 -12.06 5.14
C PRO A 64 8.47 -11.94 5.69
N GLU A 65 8.00 -10.71 5.90
CA GLU A 65 6.68 -10.36 6.41
C GLU A 65 5.59 -10.41 5.32
N PHE A 66 5.97 -10.61 4.05
CA PHE A 66 5.01 -10.73 2.96
C PHE A 66 4.09 -11.92 3.22
N PRO A 67 2.76 -11.71 3.28
CA PRO A 67 1.85 -12.78 3.61
C PRO A 67 1.94 -13.85 2.52
N LYS A 68 2.39 -15.03 2.91
CA LYS A 68 2.35 -16.23 2.07
C LYS A 68 0.88 -16.51 1.83
N SER A 69 0.40 -16.36 0.59
CA SER A 69 -0.96 -16.73 0.21
C SER A 69 -1.26 -18.10 0.79
N LYS A 70 -2.21 -18.16 1.74
CA LYS A 70 -2.69 -19.45 2.21
C LYS A 70 -3.50 -20.04 1.05
N PRO A 71 -3.20 -21.28 0.61
CA PRO A 71 -3.92 -21.93 -0.48
C PRO A 71 -5.42 -22.05 -0.19
#